data_AF-A0A6V7VR21-F1
#
_entry.id   AF-A0A6V7VR21-F1
#
_cell.length_a   1.000
_cell.length_b   1.000
_cell.length_c   1.000
_cell.angle_alpha   90.00
_cell.angle_beta   90.00
_cell.angle_gamma   90.00
#
_symmetry.space_group_name_H-M   'P 1'
#
loop_
_entity.id
_entity.type
_entity.pdbx_description
1 polymer ?
#
loop_
_entity_poly.entity_id
_entity_poly.type
_entity_poly.pdbx_seq_one_letter_code
_entity_poly.pdbx_strand_id
1 'polypeptide(L)'
;MPKIIYLIILFSIILKITLNKQLDEYDFGCIKLFVNPNSATLEEKMTLSSNNQTKLRRIMVIRKNGYGFISSTGYPKDGYERVKCAVNLEAQEGSGLVINIKFLDLDLEPRYSRSDQCLRDYFILTFIDREGLEHTSERICGNKKPKSIQSMQAKLRVLFIATSPPLQHYLPNTNTSKTLERI
;
A
#
# COMPACT_ATOMS: atom_id res chain seq x y z
N MET A 1 21.65 -15.12 8.76
CA MET A 1 20.60 -15.23 7.71
C MET A 1 19.48 -14.25 8.04
N PRO A 2 19.15 -13.29 7.17
CA PRO A 2 18.10 -12.31 7.44
C PRO A 2 16.73 -13.02 7.47
N LYS A 3 15.96 -12.75 8.54
CA LYS A 3 14.61 -13.30 8.75
C LYS A 3 13.60 -12.34 8.15
N ILE A 4 12.79 -12.83 7.21
CA ILE A 4 11.98 -12.03 6.28
C ILE A 4 10.50 -12.02 6.73
N ILE A 5 9.89 -10.84 6.81
CA ILE A 5 8.42 -10.66 6.86
C ILE A 5 7.92 -10.37 5.45
N TYR A 6 6.95 -11.14 4.96
CA TYR A 6 6.33 -10.91 3.64
C TYR A 6 5.05 -10.08 3.79
N LEU A 7 5.06 -8.88 3.23
CA LEU A 7 3.91 -8.03 3.06
C LEU A 7 3.47 -8.07 1.60
N ILE A 8 2.23 -8.46 1.38
CA ILE A 8 1.69 -8.76 0.07
C ILE A 8 0.60 -7.73 -0.25
N ILE A 9 0.86 -6.81 -1.18
CA ILE A 9 -0.06 -5.74 -1.54
C ILE A 9 -0.94 -6.23 -2.71
N LEU A 10 -2.27 -6.29 -2.55
CA LEU A 10 -3.23 -6.82 -3.53
C LEU A 10 -4.15 -5.72 -4.08
N PHE A 11 -4.18 -5.53 -5.41
CA PHE A 11 -5.10 -4.64 -6.16
C PHE A 11 -5.60 -5.23 -7.51
N SER A 12 -6.14 -6.46 -7.54
CA SER A 12 -7.04 -7.20 -8.50
C SER A 12 -6.44 -8.53 -9.01
N ILE A 13 -7.14 -9.35 -9.80
CA ILE A 13 -7.87 -10.54 -9.29
C ILE A 13 -6.99 -11.81 -9.36
N ILE A 14 -7.30 -12.75 -8.45
CA ILE A 14 -6.92 -14.18 -8.35
C ILE A 14 -5.55 -14.48 -7.72
N LEU A 15 -5.57 -14.61 -6.40
CA LEU A 15 -5.11 -15.84 -5.79
C LEU A 15 -5.93 -16.08 -4.52
N LYS A 16 -6.97 -16.91 -4.63
CA LYS A 16 -7.53 -17.61 -3.47
C LYS A 16 -6.44 -18.59 -3.03
N ILE A 17 -5.42 -18.09 -2.32
CA ILE A 17 -4.48 -18.96 -1.64
C ILE A 17 -5.34 -19.67 -0.60
N THR A 18 -5.44 -20.98 -0.74
CA THR A 18 -6.01 -21.88 0.25
C THR A 18 -5.21 -21.77 1.55
N LEU A 19 -5.45 -20.72 2.32
CA LEU A 19 -5.03 -20.59 3.71
C LEU A 19 -6.30 -20.70 4.52
N ASN A 20 -6.50 -21.89 5.08
CA ASN A 20 -7.55 -22.21 6.06
C ASN A 20 -7.29 -21.49 7.41
N LYS A 21 -6.73 -20.27 7.38
CA LYS A 21 -6.29 -19.48 8.52
C LYS A 21 -7.07 -18.17 8.53
N GLN A 22 -7.85 -17.98 9.57
CA GLN A 22 -8.56 -16.75 9.87
C GLN A 22 -7.54 -15.60 10.00
N LEU A 23 -7.64 -14.60 9.12
CA LEU A 23 -6.88 -13.37 9.17
C LEU A 23 -7.75 -12.30 9.82
N ASP A 24 -7.15 -11.48 10.67
CA ASP A 24 -7.80 -10.31 11.24
C ASP A 24 -7.72 -9.15 10.23
N GLU A 25 -8.85 -8.48 10.03
CA GLU A 25 -8.99 -7.31 9.18
C GLU A 25 -8.96 -6.03 10.02
N TYR A 26 -8.09 -5.10 9.64
CA TYR A 26 -7.98 -3.79 10.26
C TYR A 26 -8.19 -2.68 9.22
N ASP A 27 -9.17 -1.82 9.47
CA ASP A 27 -9.53 -0.72 8.58
C ASP A 27 -8.86 0.61 8.98
N PHE A 28 -8.10 1.18 8.05
CA PHE A 28 -7.42 2.47 8.15
C PHE A 28 -8.06 3.53 7.25
N GLY A 29 -9.33 3.36 6.89
CA GLY A 29 -10.14 4.26 6.07
C GLY A 29 -10.10 3.85 4.61
N CYS A 30 -8.98 4.12 3.94
CA CYS A 30 -8.78 3.83 2.51
C CYS A 30 -7.85 2.65 2.22
N ILE A 31 -7.29 2.07 3.29
CA ILE A 31 -6.42 0.91 3.28
C ILE A 31 -6.95 -0.08 4.32
N LYS A 32 -7.06 -1.35 3.92
CA LYS A 32 -7.28 -2.47 4.81
C LYS A 32 -6.00 -3.27 4.96
N LEU A 33 -5.78 -3.77 6.17
CA LEU A 33 -4.67 -4.64 6.51
C LEU A 33 -5.21 -5.96 7.02
N PHE A 34 -4.80 -7.06 6.39
CA PHE A 34 -5.15 -8.42 6.78
C PHE A 34 -3.91 -9.11 7.33
N VAL A 35 -3.93 -9.51 8.59
CA VAL A 35 -2.76 -10.13 9.25
C VAL A 35 -3.17 -11.36 10.03
N ASN A 36 -2.24 -12.30 10.22
CA ASN A 36 -2.51 -13.44 11.07
C ASN A 36 -2.51 -12.99 12.55
N PRO A 37 -3.61 -13.24 13.31
CA PRO A 37 -3.79 -12.77 14.69
C PRO A 37 -2.67 -13.20 15.65
N ASN A 38 -2.11 -14.38 15.44
CA ASN A 38 -1.03 -14.90 16.29
C ASN A 38 0.32 -14.23 16.03
N SER A 39 0.42 -13.47 14.93
CA SER A 39 1.67 -12.91 14.42
C SER A 39 1.67 -11.39 14.29
N ALA A 40 0.58 -10.72 14.68
CA ALA A 40 0.48 -9.28 14.64
C ALA A 40 -0.28 -8.74 15.85
N THR A 41 -0.04 -7.49 16.20
CA THR A 41 -0.75 -6.81 17.29
C THR A 41 -0.91 -5.34 16.93
N LEU A 42 -2.11 -4.80 17.09
CA LEU A 42 -2.37 -3.39 16.91
C LEU A 42 -1.99 -2.63 18.19
N GLU A 43 -1.05 -1.71 18.07
CA GLU A 43 -0.64 -0.81 19.15
C GLU A 43 -1.08 0.63 18.84
N GLU A 44 -1.56 1.34 19.86
CA GLU A 44 -1.87 2.77 19.74
C GLU A 44 -0.80 3.58 20.49
N LYS A 45 -0.05 4.40 19.76
CA LYS A 45 1.01 5.24 20.31
C LYS A 45 0.67 6.71 20.11
N MET A 46 0.85 7.49 21.18
CA MET A 46 0.83 8.95 21.09
C MET A 46 2.15 9.44 20.46
N THR A 47 2.05 10.23 19.40
CA THR A 47 3.23 10.82 18.74
C THR A 47 3.10 12.33 18.68
N LEU A 48 4.18 13.06 18.95
CA LEU A 48 4.20 14.50 18.71
C LEU A 48 4.21 14.76 17.20
N SER A 49 3.25 15.57 16.75
CA SER A 49 3.21 16.15 15.41
C SER A 49 4.09 17.40 15.36
N SER A 50 4.45 17.84 14.14
CA SER A 50 5.30 19.02 13.90
C SER A 50 4.74 20.33 14.43
N ASN A 51 3.48 20.35 14.85
CA ASN A 51 2.78 21.49 15.45
C ASN A 51 2.64 21.39 16.99
N ASN A 52 3.48 20.58 17.66
CA ASN A 52 3.39 20.30 19.11
C ASN A 52 2.04 19.72 19.57
N GLN A 53 1.24 19.18 18.65
CA GLN A 53 0.03 18.45 19.02
C GLN A 53 0.33 16.95 19.11
N THR A 54 -0.15 16.32 20.17
CA THR A 54 -0.10 14.87 20.32
C THR A 54 -1.16 14.24 19.43
N LYS A 55 -0.73 13.41 18.47
CA LYS A 55 -1.63 12.66 17.59
C LYS A 55 -1.53 11.17 17.90
N LEU A 56 -2.68 10.54 18.12
CA LEU A 56 -2.79 9.09 18.23
C LEU A 56 -2.44 8.45 16.88
N ARG A 57 -1.49 7.53 16.89
CA ARG A 57 -1.12 6.71 15.74
C ARG A 57 -1.35 5.24 16.06
N ARG A 58 -2.13 4.59 15.20
CA ARG A 58 -2.27 3.13 15.18
C ARG A 58 -1.09 2.54 14.41
N ILE A 59 -0.38 1.61 15.03
CA ILE A 59 0.79 0.93 14.49
C ILE A 59 0.50 -0.56 14.53
N MET A 60 0.65 -1.24 13.39
CA MET A 60 0.61 -2.70 13.38
C MET A 60 2.00 -3.26 13.64
N VAL A 61 2.17 -3.95 14.75
CA VAL A 61 3.41 -4.64 15.09
C VAL A 61 3.37 -6.06 14.58
N ILE A 62 4.30 -6.44 13.70
CA ILE A 62 4.40 -7.76 13.06
C ILE A 62 5.52 -8.56 13.72
N ARG A 63 5.18 -9.74 14.24
CA ARG A 63 6.08 -10.67 14.91
C ARG A 63 6.84 -11.56 13.91
N LYS A 64 7.78 -12.36 14.43
CA LYS A 64 8.54 -13.34 13.63
C LYS A 64 7.61 -14.29 12.88
N ASN A 65 7.93 -14.55 11.61
CA ASN A 65 7.12 -15.34 10.67
C ASN A 65 5.70 -14.76 10.41
N GLY A 66 5.46 -13.51 10.82
CA GLY A 66 4.27 -12.78 10.44
C GLY A 66 4.25 -12.49 8.95
N TYR A 67 3.04 -12.53 8.40
CA TYR A 67 2.76 -12.09 7.05
C TYR A 67 1.41 -11.39 7.06
N GLY A 68 1.21 -10.52 6.08
CA GLY A 68 -0.05 -9.81 5.94
C GLY A 68 -0.26 -9.27 4.54
N PHE A 69 -1.47 -8.79 4.31
CA PHE A 69 -1.91 -8.22 3.06
C PHE A 69 -2.40 -6.80 3.25
N ILE A 70 -1.99 -5.90 2.36
CA ILE A 70 -2.54 -4.56 2.27
C ILE A 70 -3.40 -4.49 1.02
N SER A 71 -4.62 -3.96 1.13
CA SER A 71 -5.47 -3.65 -0.02
C SER A 71 -6.15 -2.30 0.16
N SER A 72 -6.71 -1.74 -0.91
CA SER A 72 -7.75 -0.72 -0.75
C SER A 72 -8.98 -1.30 -0.07
N THR A 73 -9.76 -0.44 0.57
CA THR A 73 -11.00 -0.79 1.29
C THR A 73 -12.04 -1.47 0.40
N GLY A 74 -12.12 -1.08 -0.88
CA GLY A 74 -13.07 -1.56 -1.88
C GLY A 74 -12.56 -2.70 -2.78
N TYR A 75 -11.33 -3.12 -2.58
CA TYR A 75 -10.69 -4.13 -3.40
C TYR A 75 -11.51 -5.45 -3.48
N PRO A 76 -11.83 -6.03 -4.68
CA PRO A 76 -11.42 -5.65 -6.03
C PRO A 76 -12.41 -4.78 -6.84
N LYS A 77 -13.57 -4.42 -6.30
CA LYS A 77 -14.67 -3.83 -7.08
C LYS A 77 -14.93 -2.35 -6.79
N ASP A 78 -14.86 -1.95 -5.53
CA ASP A 78 -15.25 -0.60 -5.14
C ASP A 78 -14.05 0.34 -5.29
N GLY A 79 -14.30 1.47 -5.93
CA GLY A 79 -13.32 2.53 -6.13
C GLY A 79 -12.97 3.23 -4.82
N TYR A 80 -11.96 4.08 -4.90
CA TYR A 80 -11.60 5.02 -3.84
C TYR A 80 -11.92 6.44 -4.32
N GLU A 81 -12.31 7.33 -3.41
CA GLU A 81 -12.61 8.73 -3.76
C GLU A 81 -11.93 9.70 -2.79
N ARG A 82 -11.09 10.59 -3.33
CA ARG A 82 -10.51 11.71 -2.58
C ARG A 82 -9.95 11.28 -1.22
N VAL A 83 -9.19 10.18 -1.21
CA VAL A 83 -8.69 9.57 0.01
C VAL A 83 -7.25 9.98 0.29
N LYS A 84 -6.95 10.11 1.58
CA LYS A 84 -5.59 10.21 2.11
C LYS A 84 -5.53 9.43 3.41
N CYS A 85 -4.93 8.26 3.37
CA CYS A 85 -4.74 7.46 4.58
C CYS A 85 -3.35 6.84 4.62
N ALA A 86 -2.92 6.49 5.81
CA ALA A 86 -1.63 5.87 6.03
C ALA A 86 -1.73 4.75 7.05
N VAL A 87 -0.95 3.71 6.83
CA VAL A 87 -0.73 2.62 7.79
C VAL A 87 0.73 2.61 8.19
N ASN A 88 0.98 2.49 9.49
CA ASN A 88 2.33 2.32 10.03
C ASN A 88 2.49 0.86 10.43
N LEU A 89 3.54 0.24 9.91
CA LEU A 89 3.93 -1.13 10.18
C LEU A 89 5.28 -1.13 10.87
N GLU A 90 5.42 -1.96 11.88
CA GLU A 90 6.67 -2.12 12.62
C GLU A 90 6.92 -3.61 12.82
N ALA A 91 8.09 -4.09 12.46
CA ALA A 91 8.53 -5.41 12.88
C ALA A 91 8.84 -5.35 14.38
N GLN A 92 8.48 -6.40 15.13
CA GLN A 92 8.63 -6.44 16.58
C GLN A 92 10.02 -5.94 17.01
N GLU A 93 10.06 -5.00 17.93
CA GLU A 93 11.30 -4.37 18.38
C GLU A 93 12.30 -5.41 18.92
N GLY A 94 13.60 -5.19 18.68
CA GLY A 94 14.67 -6.10 19.12
C GLY A 94 14.73 -7.45 18.39
N SER A 95 13.81 -7.74 17.47
CA SER A 95 13.75 -9.05 16.79
C SER A 95 14.77 -9.24 15.65
N GLY A 96 15.39 -8.15 15.18
CA GLY A 96 16.26 -8.14 14.00
C GLY A 96 15.52 -8.48 12.68
N LEU A 97 14.20 -8.35 12.66
CA LEU A 97 13.35 -8.59 11.50
C LEU A 97 13.33 -7.38 10.55
N VAL A 98 13.18 -7.66 9.26
CA VAL A 98 13.05 -6.65 8.19
C VAL A 98 11.80 -6.87 7.36
N ILE A 99 11.27 -5.80 6.79
CA ILE A 99 10.03 -5.82 6.01
C ILE A 99 10.34 -6.07 4.53
N ASN A 100 9.71 -7.09 3.95
CA ASN A 100 9.75 -7.34 2.50
C ASN A 100 8.39 -7.09 1.90
N ILE A 101 8.35 -6.36 0.80
CA ILE A 101 7.11 -5.91 0.16
C ILE A 101 7.02 -6.52 -1.24
N LYS A 102 5.89 -7.12 -1.55
CA LYS A 102 5.57 -7.62 -2.89
C LYS A 102 4.21 -7.09 -3.33
N PHE A 103 4.18 -6.51 -4.52
CA PHE A 103 2.94 -6.13 -5.19
C PHE A 103 2.40 -7.34 -5.94
N LEU A 104 1.20 -7.79 -5.60
CA LEU A 104 0.46 -8.82 -6.34
C LEU A 104 -0.38 -8.21 -7.44
N ASP A 105 -1.00 -7.08 -7.15
CA ASP A 105 -1.66 -6.29 -8.16
C ASP A 105 -1.60 -4.79 -7.82
N LEU A 106 -1.71 -3.98 -8.86
CA LEU A 106 -1.61 -2.53 -8.85
C LEU A 106 -2.40 -2.05 -10.07
N ASP A 107 -3.47 -1.33 -9.83
CA ASP A 107 -4.21 -0.61 -10.88
C ASP A 107 -4.61 0.75 -10.33
N LEU A 108 -3.74 1.73 -10.57
CA LEU A 108 -3.97 3.12 -10.24
C LEU A 108 -3.94 3.94 -11.52
N GLU A 109 -4.39 5.19 -11.40
CA GLU A 109 -4.21 6.14 -12.47
C GLU A 109 -2.74 6.23 -12.94
N PRO A 110 -2.47 6.17 -14.26
CA PRO A 110 -1.11 6.19 -14.78
C PRO A 110 -0.41 7.54 -14.60
N ARG A 111 0.90 7.52 -14.85
CA ARG A 111 1.72 8.74 -14.94
C ARG A 111 1.16 9.70 -15.98
N TYR A 112 1.26 10.99 -15.70
CA TYR A 112 0.78 12.02 -16.60
C TYR A 112 1.68 12.10 -17.83
N SER A 113 1.11 11.98 -19.03
CA SER A 113 1.87 11.80 -20.28
C SER A 113 2.86 12.93 -20.59
N ARG A 114 2.61 14.15 -20.11
CA ARG A 114 3.45 15.32 -20.35
C ARG A 114 4.62 15.47 -19.38
N SER A 115 4.53 14.89 -18.19
CA SER A 115 5.53 15.08 -17.13
C SER A 115 6.15 13.78 -16.63
N ASP A 116 5.60 12.62 -17.02
CA ASP A 116 5.95 11.29 -16.51
C ASP A 116 5.86 11.21 -14.96
N GLN A 117 4.97 12.00 -14.35
CA GLN A 117 4.79 12.05 -12.90
C GLN A 117 3.47 11.41 -12.46
N CYS A 118 3.50 10.74 -11.31
CA CYS A 118 2.31 10.27 -10.60
C CYS A 118 1.69 11.43 -9.80
N LEU A 119 0.64 12.04 -10.32
CA LEU A 119 0.06 13.27 -9.72
C LEU A 119 -1.25 13.06 -8.98
N ARG A 120 -2.10 12.13 -9.41
CA ARG A 120 -3.46 11.98 -8.89
C ARG A 120 -3.60 10.85 -7.87
N ASP A 121 -3.27 9.62 -8.28
CA ASP A 121 -3.38 8.43 -7.43
C ASP A 121 -2.03 7.75 -7.31
N TYR A 122 -1.54 7.56 -6.09
CA TYR A 122 -0.25 6.95 -5.86
C TYR A 122 -0.05 6.46 -4.42
N PHE A 123 0.88 5.53 -4.29
CA PHE A 123 1.47 5.15 -3.01
C PHE A 123 2.84 5.80 -2.82
N ILE A 124 3.16 6.04 -1.55
CA ILE A 124 4.52 6.33 -1.09
C ILE A 124 4.86 5.35 0.03
N LEU A 125 6.03 4.74 -0.08
CA LEU A 125 6.60 3.88 0.96
C LEU A 125 7.70 4.66 1.67
N THR A 126 7.55 4.91 2.96
CA THR A 126 8.60 5.51 3.78
C THR A 126 9.15 4.46 4.74
N PHE A 127 10.40 4.07 4.55
CA PHE A 127 11.14 3.21 5.47
C PHE A 127 11.81 4.06 6.53
N ILE A 128 11.67 3.68 7.80
CA ILE A 128 12.19 4.44 8.93
C ILE A 128 13.26 3.60 9.63
N ASP A 129 14.47 4.12 9.78
CA ASP A 129 15.56 3.42 10.46
C ASP A 129 15.42 3.46 12.00
N ARG A 130 16.48 3.05 12.71
CA ARG A 130 16.45 3.00 14.18
C ARG A 130 16.59 4.38 14.80
N GLU A 131 17.29 5.27 14.10
CA GLU A 131 17.58 6.65 14.45
C GLU A 131 16.39 7.58 14.12
N GLY A 132 15.40 7.08 13.38
CA GLY A 132 14.20 7.81 12.98
C GLY A 132 14.33 8.53 11.64
N LEU A 133 15.41 8.29 10.88
CA LEU A 133 15.59 8.83 9.54
C LEU A 133 14.62 8.18 8.56
N GLU A 134 13.96 9.01 7.76
CA GLU A 134 12.98 8.58 6.78
C GLU A 134 13.61 8.43 5.37
N HIS A 135 13.50 7.23 4.80
CA HIS A 135 13.84 6.95 3.41
C HIS A 135 12.57 6.71 2.60
N THR A 136 12.24 7.67 1.74
CA THR A 136 10.97 7.67 1.01
C THR A 136 11.16 7.21 -0.43
N SER A 137 10.31 6.28 -0.89
CA SER A 137 10.27 5.81 -2.27
C SER A 137 9.77 6.91 -3.21
N GLU A 138 9.96 6.71 -4.51
CA GLU A 138 9.17 7.43 -5.51
C GLU A 138 7.67 7.15 -5.34
N ARG A 139 6.86 8.00 -5.98
CA ARG A 139 5.41 7.77 -6.11
C ARG A 139 5.17 6.57 -7.03
N ILE A 140 4.38 5.61 -6.56
CA ILE A 140 4.02 4.39 -7.29
C ILE A 140 2.59 4.54 -7.81
N CYS A 141 2.39 4.47 -9.12
CA CYS A 141 1.09 4.59 -9.79
C CYS A 141 1.04 3.79 -11.10
N GLY A 142 -0.08 3.85 -11.83
CA GLY A 142 -0.32 3.07 -13.03
C GLY A 142 -0.62 1.59 -12.73
N ASN A 143 -0.42 0.74 -13.75
CA ASN A 143 -0.66 -0.70 -13.66
C ASN A 143 0.60 -1.57 -13.68
N LYS A 144 1.78 -0.93 -13.71
CA LYS A 144 3.07 -1.61 -13.73
C LYS A 144 3.55 -1.88 -12.31
N LYS A 145 3.46 -3.13 -11.89
CA LYS A 145 3.96 -3.58 -10.58
C LYS A 145 5.47 -3.33 -10.41
N PRO A 146 5.90 -2.69 -9.31
CA PRO A 146 7.30 -2.61 -8.93
C PRO A 146 7.90 -3.99 -8.65
N LYS A 147 9.23 -4.09 -8.72
CA LYS A 147 9.96 -5.26 -8.21
C LYS A 147 9.75 -5.37 -6.70
N SER A 148 9.83 -6.59 -6.17
CA SER A 148 9.80 -6.80 -4.72
C SER A 148 10.88 -5.98 -4.02
N ILE A 149 10.49 -5.30 -2.94
CA ILE A 149 11.36 -4.43 -2.16
C ILE A 149 11.79 -5.21 -0.93
N GLN A 150 13.10 -5.38 -0.77
CA GLN A 150 13.70 -5.94 0.45
C GLN A 150 14.28 -4.80 1.26
N SER A 151 13.64 -4.47 2.38
CA SER A 151 14.12 -3.40 3.26
C SER A 151 15.20 -3.92 4.21
N MET A 152 16.04 -3.00 4.71
CA MET A 152 16.89 -3.22 5.88
C MET A 152 16.29 -2.60 7.14
N GLN A 153 15.16 -1.92 7.01
CA GLN A 153 14.46 -1.21 8.07
C GLN A 153 13.33 -2.08 8.65
N ALA A 154 13.09 -1.88 9.94
CA ALA A 154 12.04 -2.57 10.69
C ALA A 154 10.71 -1.80 10.68
N LYS A 155 10.72 -0.52 10.28
CA LYS A 155 9.54 0.36 10.28
C LYS A 155 9.21 0.80 8.86
N LEU A 156 7.93 0.75 8.51
CA LEU A 156 7.40 1.14 7.21
C LEU A 156 6.12 1.95 7.42
N ARG A 157 6.04 3.10 6.77
CA ARG A 157 4.80 3.85 6.58
C ARG A 157 4.37 3.73 5.13
N VAL A 158 3.16 3.22 4.91
CA VAL A 158 2.52 3.22 3.59
C VAL A 158 1.52 4.36 3.57
N LEU A 159 1.73 5.33 2.69
CA LEU A 159 0.81 6.44 2.44
C LEU A 159 0.10 6.19 1.11
N PHE A 160 -1.23 6.21 1.13
CA PHE A 160 -2.05 6.18 -0.07
C PHE A 160 -2.74 7.54 -0.24
N ILE A 161 -2.59 8.11 -1.42
CA ILE A 161 -3.30 9.32 -1.85
C ILE A 161 -4.01 8.99 -3.16
N ALA A 162 -5.29 9.33 -3.20
CA ALA A 162 -6.03 9.38 -4.45
C ALA A 162 -6.88 10.65 -4.47
N THR A 163 -6.81 11.34 -5.60
CA THR A 163 -7.53 12.60 -5.82
C THR A 163 -8.51 12.50 -6.98
N SER A 164 -8.46 11.40 -7.74
CA SER A 164 -9.45 11.10 -8.76
C SER A 164 -10.83 10.80 -8.12
N PRO A 165 -11.94 11.05 -8.85
CA PRO A 165 -13.21 10.39 -8.62
C PRO A 165 -13.09 8.86 -8.87
N PRO A 166 -14.10 8.03 -8.53
CA PRO A 166 -14.07 6.61 -8.87
C PRO A 166 -13.86 6.44 -10.37
N LEU A 167 -13.21 5.34 -10.76
CA LEU A 167 -12.94 4.98 -12.14
C LEU A 167 -14.24 4.76 -12.94
N GLN A 168 -14.91 5.84 -13.33
CA GLN A 168 -15.95 5.85 -14.36
C GLN A 168 -15.42 6.35 -15.70
N HIS A 169 -14.13 6.69 -15.78
CA HIS A 169 -13.54 7.36 -16.95
C HIS A 169 -12.35 6.65 -17.62
N TYR A 170 -12.07 5.38 -17.29
CA TYR A 170 -11.17 4.56 -18.13
C TYR A 170 -11.96 3.78 -19.20
N LEU A 171 -12.90 4.45 -19.87
CA LEU A 171 -13.33 3.99 -21.19
C LEU A 171 -12.21 4.35 -22.17
N PRO A 172 -11.62 3.40 -22.90
CA PRO A 172 -10.72 3.73 -23.99
C PRO A 172 -11.49 4.65 -24.94
N ASN A 173 -10.86 5.74 -25.34
CA ASN A 173 -11.42 6.69 -26.28
C ASN A 173 -11.56 5.97 -27.63
N THR A 174 -12.67 5.27 -27.86
CA THR A 174 -12.98 4.62 -29.14
C THR A 174 -13.46 5.67 -30.13
N ASN A 175 -12.57 6.57 -30.52
CA ASN A 175 -12.75 7.49 -31.64
C ASN A 175 -11.48 7.57 -32.48
N THR A 176 -10.85 6.41 -32.74
CA THR A 176 -9.79 6.28 -33.73
C THR A 176 -9.94 4.96 -34.50
N SER A 177 -11.11 4.77 -35.10
CA SER A 177 -11.26 3.94 -36.30
C SER A 177 -12.65 4.17 -36.88
N LYS A 178 -12.73 5.06 -37.88
CA LYS A 178 -13.69 5.08 -38.98
C LYS A 178 -13.52 6.39 -39.74
N THR A 179 -12.62 6.41 -40.72
CA THR A 179 -12.83 6.99 -42.05
C THR A 179 -11.64 6.58 -42.92
N LEU A 180 -11.67 5.34 -43.39
CA LEU A 180 -11.05 4.90 -44.64
C LEU A 180 -11.97 3.78 -45.14
N GLU A 181 -13.10 4.17 -45.70
CA GLU A 181 -13.83 3.45 -46.75
C GLU A 181 -15.04 4.30 -47.23
N ARG A 182 -15.15 4.42 -48.57
CA ARG A 182 -16.05 5.27 -49.39
C ARG A 182 -15.56 6.72 -49.51
N ILE A 183 -15.21 7.26 -50.68
CA ILE A 183 -15.48 6.94 -52.10
C ILE A 183 -14.19 7.19 -52.89
#